data_AF-A0A669EQ14-F1
#
_entry.id   AF-A0A669EQ14-F1
#
_cell.length_a   1.000
_cell.length_b   1.000
_cell.length_c   1.000
_cell.angle_alpha   90.00
_cell.angle_beta   90.00
_cell.angle_gamma   90.00
#
_symmetry.space_group_name_H-M   'P 1'
#
loop_
_entity.id
_entity.type
_entity.pdbx_description
1 polymer ?
#
loop_
_entity_poly.entity_id
_entity_poly.type
_entity_poly.pdbx_seq_one_letter_code
_entity_poly.pdbx_strand_id
1 'polypeptide(L)'
;DERLFTIRSRFIDSVSESILNKLLDKLLQQRVINDQEMESFRSKQSRADKARDMIDTVRRKGSEASSLLIAAICEEDQYGGELEVNGAVKEQVLYV
;
A
#
# COMPACT_ATOMS: atom_id res chain seq x y z
N ASP A 1 -3.00 -6.45 14.70
CA ASP A 1 -2.59 -6.90 13.34
C ASP A 1 -3.67 -7.46 12.42
N GLU A 2 -4.89 -7.82 12.83
CA GLU A 2 -5.91 -8.38 11.89
C GLU A 2 -6.38 -7.40 10.80
N ARG A 3 -6.40 -6.10 11.10
CA ARG A 3 -6.92 -5.07 10.17
C ARG A 3 -6.07 -4.90 8.91
N LEU A 4 -4.76 -5.10 9.02
CA LEU A 4 -3.85 -5.14 7.88
C LEU A 4 -4.15 -6.32 6.95
N PHE A 5 -4.62 -7.46 7.47
CA PHE A 5 -4.96 -8.62 6.65
C PHE A 5 -6.20 -8.39 5.79
N THR A 6 -7.23 -7.76 6.34
CA THR A 6 -8.47 -7.44 5.61
C THR A 6 -8.22 -6.38 4.53
N ILE A 7 -7.48 -5.33 4.88
CA ILE A 7 -7.05 -4.31 3.91
C ILE A 7 -6.17 -4.95 2.83
N ARG A 8 -5.22 -5.81 3.20
CA ARG A 8 -4.33 -6.51 2.27
C ARG A 8 -5.11 -7.27 1.20
N SER A 9 -6.13 -8.04 1.58
CA SER A 9 -6.89 -8.82 0.59
C SER A 9 -7.68 -7.94 -0.37
N ARG A 10 -8.32 -6.89 0.14
CA ARG A 10 -9.10 -5.95 -0.70
C ARG A 10 -8.19 -5.12 -1.60
N PHE A 11 -7.09 -4.62 -1.05
CA PHE A 11 -6.09 -3.83 -1.75
C PHE A 11 -5.41 -4.62 -2.86
N ILE A 12 -4.99 -5.87 -2.60
CA ILE A 12 -4.38 -6.73 -3.64
C ILE A 12 -5.32 -6.93 -4.84
N ASP A 13 -6.63 -7.02 -4.59
CA ASP A 13 -7.62 -7.26 -5.64
C ASP A 13 -8.00 -5.96 -6.39
N SER A 14 -8.12 -4.84 -5.67
CA SER A 14 -8.58 -3.57 -6.21
C SER A 14 -7.48 -2.65 -6.75
N VAL A 15 -6.20 -2.86 -6.38
CA VAL A 15 -5.12 -1.95 -6.77
C VAL A 15 -4.73 -2.16 -8.23
N SER A 16 -4.67 -1.05 -8.98
CA SER A 16 -4.09 -1.04 -10.32
C SER A 16 -2.55 -1.01 -10.24
N GLU A 17 -1.89 -1.54 -11.26
CA GLU A 17 -0.42 -1.53 -11.31
C GLU A 17 0.15 -0.09 -11.24
N SER A 18 -0.56 0.88 -11.81
CA SER A 18 -0.19 2.30 -11.74
C SER A 18 -0.18 2.85 -10.31
N ILE A 19 -1.23 2.57 -9.53
CA ILE A 19 -1.29 2.97 -8.12
C ILE A 19 -0.20 2.25 -7.33
N LEU A 20 0.00 0.95 -7.58
CA LEU A 20 1.01 0.16 -6.90
C LEU A 20 2.44 0.70 -7.14
N ASN A 21 2.77 1.07 -8.37
CA ASN A 21 4.08 1.66 -8.69
C ASN A 21 4.25 3.03 -8.03
N LYS A 22 3.22 3.89 -8.02
CA LYS A 22 3.28 5.18 -7.31
C LYS A 22 3.51 5.00 -5.80
N LEU A 23 2.86 4.03 -5.18
CA LEU A 23 3.05 3.71 -3.77
C LEU A 23 4.49 3.25 -3.50
N LEU A 24 5.04 2.40 -4.37
CA LEU A 24 6.44 1.98 -4.28
C LEU A 24 7.41 3.17 -4.42
N ASP A 25 7.16 4.09 -5.36
CA ASP A 25 7.98 5.30 -5.50
C ASP A 25 7.91 6.19 -4.25
N LYS A 26 6.73 6.37 -3.65
CA LYS A 26 6.56 7.07 -2.37
C LYS A 26 7.32 6.38 -1.24
N LEU A 27 7.24 5.05 -1.14
CA LEU A 27 7.98 4.27 -0.13
C LEU A 27 9.51 4.40 -0.30
N LEU A 28 9.98 4.46 -1.54
CA LEU A 28 11.40 4.68 -1.84
C LEU A 28 11.85 6.10 -1.48
N GLN A 29 11.04 7.11 -1.81
CA GLN A 29 11.28 8.51 -1.45
C GLN A 29 11.33 8.70 0.07
N GLN A 30 10.44 8.05 0.81
CA GLN A 30 10.40 8.07 2.27
C GLN A 30 11.49 7.18 2.91
N ARG A 31 12.39 6.58 2.12
CA ARG A 31 13.44 5.65 2.57
C ARG A 31 12.90 4.45 3.37
N VAL A 32 11.62 4.14 3.21
CA VAL A 32 11.04 2.92 3.78
C VAL A 32 11.68 1.74 3.06
N ILE A 33 11.61 1.69 1.73
CA ILE A 33 12.29 0.66 0.94
C ILE A 33 13.59 1.22 0.34
N ASN A 34 14.56 0.34 0.09
CA ASN A 34 15.80 0.70 -0.62
C ASN A 34 15.73 0.32 -2.11
N ASP A 35 16.72 0.76 -2.90
CA ASP A 35 16.77 0.49 -4.35
C ASP A 35 16.79 -1.02 -4.67
N GLN A 36 17.41 -1.84 -3.81
CA GLN A 36 17.46 -3.29 -4.01
C GLN A 36 16.10 -3.96 -3.77
N GLU A 37 15.34 -3.51 -2.77
CA GLU A 37 13.96 -3.92 -2.52
C GLU A 37 13.07 -3.43 -3.68
N MET A 38 13.27 -2.21 -4.17
CA MET A 38 12.57 -1.66 -5.34
C MET A 38 12.74 -2.53 -6.59
N GLU A 39 13.97 -2.92 -6.91
CA GLU A 39 14.25 -3.85 -8.01
C GLU A 39 13.58 -5.21 -7.80
N SER A 40 13.53 -5.71 -6.56
CA SER A 40 12.81 -6.94 -6.24
C SER A 40 11.31 -6.81 -6.54
N PHE A 41 10.68 -5.69 -6.19
CA PHE A 41 9.28 -5.44 -6.55
C PHE A 41 9.10 -5.33 -8.05
N ARG A 42 9.98 -4.60 -8.76
CA ARG A 42 9.93 -4.45 -10.23
C ARG A 42 10.07 -5.78 -10.97
N SER A 43 10.80 -6.73 -10.40
CA SER A 43 10.98 -8.07 -10.96
C SER A 43 9.71 -8.95 -10.89
N LYS A 44 8.71 -8.57 -10.09
CA LYS A 44 7.46 -9.33 -9.95
C LYS A 44 6.58 -9.15 -11.16
N GLN A 45 6.22 -10.26 -11.79
CA GLN A 45 5.38 -10.30 -13.00
C GLN A 45 3.89 -10.11 -12.70
N SER A 46 3.45 -10.39 -11.47
CA SER A 46 2.05 -10.26 -11.04
C SER A 46 1.89 -9.06 -10.11
N ARG A 47 0.89 -8.22 -10.40
CA ARG A 47 0.47 -7.11 -9.51
C ARG A 47 0.12 -7.60 -8.11
N ALA A 48 -0.49 -8.78 -8.00
CA ALA A 48 -0.92 -9.33 -6.73
C ALA A 48 0.28 -9.79 -5.88
N ASP A 49 1.27 -10.40 -6.51
CA ASP A 49 2.50 -10.81 -5.83
C ASP A 49 3.34 -9.60 -5.43
N LYS A 50 3.41 -8.58 -6.29
CA LYS A 50 4.06 -7.30 -5.98
C LYS A 50 3.40 -6.60 -4.79
N ALA A 51 2.06 -6.52 -4.76
CA ALA A 51 1.32 -5.93 -3.65
C ALA A 51 1.48 -6.71 -2.33
N ARG A 52 1.50 -8.06 -2.40
CA ARG A 52 1.75 -8.91 -1.24
C ARG A 52 3.14 -8.66 -0.65
N ASP A 53 4.18 -8.71 -1.49
CA ASP A 53 5.56 -8.49 -1.06
C ASP A 53 5.75 -7.07 -0.49
N MET A 54 5.09 -6.05 -1.07
CA MET A 54 5.16 -4.67 -0.57
C MET A 54 4.61 -4.59 0.86
N ILE A 55 3.43 -5.17 1.09
CA ILE A 55 2.79 -5.19 2.41
C ILE A 55 3.65 -5.97 3.41
N ASP A 56 4.18 -7.14 3.02
CA ASP A 56 5.03 -7.94 3.90
C ASP A 56 6.36 -7.22 4.23
N THR A 57 6.92 -6.49 3.28
CA THR A 57 8.15 -5.70 3.50
C THR A 57 7.90 -4.51 4.43
N VAL A 58 6.83 -3.74 4.18
CA VAL A 58 6.43 -2.62 5.02
C VAL A 58 6.12 -3.09 6.45
N ARG A 59 5.43 -4.23 6.60
CA ARG A 59 5.14 -4.84 7.90
C ARG A 59 6.41 -5.26 8.64
N ARG A 60 7.39 -5.85 7.94
CA ARG A 60 8.68 -6.23 8.54
C ARG A 60 9.51 -5.03 8.99
N LYS A 61 9.36 -3.88 8.35
CA LYS A 61 10.06 -2.64 8.73
C LYS A 61 9.49 -1.98 9.98
N GLY A 62 8.21 -2.22 10.29
CA GLY A 62 7.59 -1.81 11.55
C GLY A 62 6.31 -0.99 11.35
N SER A 63 5.78 -0.51 12.47
CA SER A 63 4.53 0.26 12.50
C SER A 63 4.64 1.59 11.74
N GLU A 64 5.76 2.29 11.82
CA GLU A 64 5.97 3.58 11.14
C GLU A 64 5.87 3.44 9.61
N ALA A 65 6.54 2.44 9.05
CA ALA A 65 6.44 2.09 7.63
C ALA A 65 5.00 1.72 7.25
N SER A 66 4.31 0.98 8.12
CA SER A 66 2.91 0.58 7.90
C SER A 66 1.98 1.78 7.86
N SER A 67 2.16 2.75 8.75
CA SER A 67 1.41 4.01 8.77
C SER A 67 1.66 4.83 7.50
N LEU A 68 2.91 4.90 7.01
CA LEU A 68 3.24 5.61 5.77
C LEU A 68 2.58 4.97 4.54
N LEU A 69 2.55 3.64 4.46
CA LEU A 69 1.87 2.94 3.37
C LEU A 69 0.36 3.25 3.40
N ILE A 70 -0.26 3.21 4.57
CA ILE A 70 -1.68 3.53 4.74
C ILE A 70 -1.98 4.97 4.32
N ALA A 71 -1.14 5.93 4.75
CA ALA A 71 -1.28 7.33 4.36
C ALA A 71 -1.18 7.51 2.84
N ALA A 72 -0.21 6.86 2.19
CA ALA A 72 -0.03 6.91 0.75
C ALA A 72 -1.22 6.29 -0.01
N ILE A 73 -1.79 5.19 0.50
CA ILE A 73 -3.01 4.58 -0.07
C ILE A 73 -4.19 5.54 0.07
N CYS A 74 -4.39 6.16 1.23
CA CYS A 74 -5.48 7.10 1.47
C CYS A 74 -5.38 8.34 0.58
N GLU A 75 -4.16 8.81 0.31
CA GLU A 75 -3.89 9.92 -0.58
C GLU A 75 -4.24 9.57 -2.04
N GLU A 76 -3.79 8.42 -2.55
CA GLU A 76 -4.14 8.00 -3.92
C GLU A 76 -5.63 7.67 -4.09
N ASP A 77 -6.31 7.15 -3.06
CA ASP A 77 -7.76 6.95 -3.05
C ASP A 77 -8.52 8.29 -3.14
N GLN A 78 -7.98 9.34 -2.50
CA GLN A 78 -8.55 10.68 -2.52
C GLN A 78 -8.42 11.38 -3.89
N TYR A 79 -7.41 11.02 -4.69
CA TYR A 79 -7.24 11.55 -6.05
C TYR A 79 -7.99 10.73 -7.13
N GLY A 80 -8.49 9.53 -6.77
CA GLY A 80 -9.43 8.74 -7.57
C GLY A 80 -10.87 9.20 -7.31
N GLY A 81 -11.20 10.42 -7.72
CA GLY A 81 -12.55 10.98 -7.58
C GLY A 81 -13.59 10.28 -8.44
N GLU A 82 -13.91 9.01 -8.16
CA GLU A 82 -15.18 8.33 -8.48
C GLU A 82 -15.27 6.95 -7.82
N LEU A 83 -14.94 6.86 -6.53
CA LEU A 83 -15.37 5.73 -5.72
C LEU A 83 -16.14 6.29 -4.52
N GLU A 84 -17.47 6.19 -4.58
CA GLU A 84 -18.33 6.08 -3.39
C GLU A 84 -17.99 4.78 -2.63
N VAL A 85 -16.74 4.65 -2.19
CA VAL A 85 -16.38 3.73 -1.11
C VAL A 85 -16.78 4.41 0.19
N ASN A 86 -18.09 4.35 0.43
CA ASN A 86 -18.76 4.18 1.71
C ASN A 86 -17.85 4.34 2.94
N GLY A 87 -18.22 5.26 3.82
CA GLY A 87 -17.49 5.74 5.01
C GLY A 87 -16.88 4.71 5.98
N ALA A 88 -17.03 3.40 5.75
CA ALA A 88 -16.35 2.35 6.49
C ALA A 88 -14.82 2.34 6.31
N VAL A 89 -14.30 2.78 5.16
CA VAL A 89 -12.83 2.81 4.93
C VAL A 89 -12.21 4.07 5.58
N LYS A 90 -12.88 5.22 5.46
CA LYS A 90 -12.44 6.49 6.11
C LYS A 90 -12.45 6.41 7.63
N GLU A 91 -13.45 5.74 8.23
CA GLU A 91 -13.57 5.61 9.69
C GLU A 91 -12.63 4.54 10.29
N GLN A 92 -12.02 3.67 9.47
CA GLN A 92 -11.05 2.66 9.93
C GLN A 92 -9.58 3.10 9.80
N VAL A 93 -9.32 4.20 9.10
CA VAL A 93 -7.97 4.75 8.85
C VAL A 93 -7.65 5.92 9.79
N LEU A 94 -8.66 6.57 10.38
CA LEU A 94 -8.50 7.75 11.24
C LEU A 94 -8.71 7.43 12.74
N TYR A 95 -8.04 6.41 13.28
CA TYR A 95 -7.86 6.26 14.73
C TYR A 95 -6.55 5.50 14.99
N VAL A 96 -5.45 6.19 14.70
CA VAL A 96 -4.14 5.97 15.35
C VAL A 96 -3.53 7.33 15.60
#